data_AF-M5TYM9-F1
#
_entry.id   AF-M5TYM9-F1
#
_cell.length_a   1.000
_cell.length_b   1.000
_cell.length_c   1.000
_cell.angle_alpha   90.00
_cell.angle_beta   90.00
_cell.angle_gamma   90.00
#
_symmetry.space_group_name_H-M   'P 1'
#
loop_
_entity.id
_entity.type
_entity.pdbx_description
1 polymer ?
#
loop_
_entity_poly.entity_id
_entity_poly.type
_entity_poly.pdbx_seq_one_letter_code
_entity_poly.pdbx_strand_id
1 'polypeptide(L)'
;MIPMNCALTRPRTLIMAVLTLLAAPLWASGDETATTTEKIDVFGAGTLVVPAEFKRAPKANNIIEHEFQASAGEGEDAQTARVTMMPASGGVKANIDRWIGQFSGPDRKTVGPKETQSGGWAVHTVQVSGQYATRMGGGPFAGGRMVRHEGYAMMGAILVEPEGDSPRRRQYFVKMIGPEAVIKANSESFKKMVTSVGQ
;
A
#
# COMPACT_ATOMS: atom_id res chain seq x y z
N MET A 1 -97.44 22.95 -44.65
CA MET A 1 -98.18 23.77 -43.67
C MET A 1 -97.38 23.72 -42.37
N ILE A 2 -96.69 24.82 -42.03
CA ILE A 2 -96.12 25.21 -40.69
C ILE A 2 -94.96 24.30 -40.17
N PRO A 3 -94.00 24.75 -39.31
CA PRO A 3 -92.84 25.63 -39.60
C PRO A 3 -91.52 25.18 -38.86
N MET A 4 -90.47 26.03 -38.90
CA MET A 4 -89.44 26.36 -37.85
C MET A 4 -88.71 25.20 -37.09
N ASN A 5 -87.42 25.24 -36.74
CA ASN A 5 -86.60 26.34 -36.24
C ASN A 5 -85.10 25.91 -36.13
N CYS A 6 -84.17 26.85 -36.34
CA CYS A 6 -82.88 27.12 -35.64
C CYS A 6 -82.12 26.00 -34.87
N ALA A 7 -80.81 25.80 -35.15
CA ALA A 7 -79.69 26.35 -34.33
C ALA A 7 -78.31 25.67 -34.56
N LEU A 8 -77.27 26.50 -34.45
CA LEU A 8 -75.81 26.27 -34.49
C LEU A 8 -75.29 25.15 -33.56
N THR A 9 -74.11 24.55 -33.86
CA THR A 9 -72.88 24.66 -33.02
C THR A 9 -71.64 23.89 -33.55
N ARG A 10 -70.57 24.67 -33.81
CA ARG A 10 -69.09 24.51 -33.65
C ARG A 10 -68.32 23.17 -33.88
N PRO A 11 -67.09 23.25 -34.47
CA PRO A 11 -66.18 22.12 -34.67
C PRO A 11 -65.16 21.95 -33.51
N ARG A 12 -64.67 20.73 -33.26
CA ARG A 12 -63.52 20.48 -32.36
C ARG A 12 -62.62 19.34 -32.85
N THR A 13 -61.52 19.77 -33.47
CA THR A 13 -60.10 19.42 -33.30
C THR A 13 -59.71 18.09 -32.64
N LEU A 14 -58.87 17.36 -33.40
CA LEU A 14 -58.08 16.17 -33.07
C LEU A 14 -57.01 16.47 -31.99
N ILE A 15 -56.88 15.61 -30.97
CA ILE A 15 -55.81 15.68 -29.95
C ILE A 15 -54.67 14.75 -30.36
N MET A 16 -53.46 15.30 -30.55
CA MET A 16 -52.21 14.56 -30.75
C MET A 16 -51.42 14.61 -29.44
N ALA A 17 -51.10 13.44 -28.87
CA ALA A 17 -50.33 13.33 -27.63
C ALA A 17 -48.83 13.50 -27.90
N VAL A 18 -48.20 14.47 -27.24
CA VAL A 18 -46.74 14.70 -27.24
C VAL A 18 -46.17 14.07 -25.98
N LEU A 19 -45.26 13.10 -26.14
CA LEU A 19 -44.52 12.46 -25.05
C LEU A 19 -43.24 13.27 -24.78
N THR A 20 -43.22 14.04 -23.70
CA THR A 20 -42.02 14.75 -23.22
C THR A 20 -41.14 13.80 -22.39
N LEU A 21 -39.92 13.53 -22.86
CA LEU A 21 -38.89 12.78 -22.14
C LEU A 21 -38.14 13.75 -21.19
N LEU A 22 -38.28 13.57 -19.88
CA LEU A 22 -37.46 14.26 -18.88
C LEU A 22 -36.08 13.59 -18.80
N ALA A 23 -35.01 14.31 -19.13
CA ALA A 23 -33.64 13.90 -18.83
C ALA A 23 -33.29 14.34 -17.40
N ALA A 24 -33.11 13.38 -16.49
CA ALA A 24 -32.55 13.65 -15.16
C ALA A 24 -31.02 13.75 -15.25
N PRO A 25 -30.37 14.63 -14.45
CA PRO A 25 -28.92 14.69 -14.40
C PRO A 25 -28.38 13.43 -13.72
N LEU A 26 -27.53 12.68 -14.42
CA LEU A 26 -26.69 11.65 -13.81
C LEU A 26 -25.75 12.36 -12.83
N TRP A 27 -26.02 12.28 -11.54
CA TRP A 27 -24.95 12.36 -10.56
C TRP A 27 -24.06 11.15 -10.79
N ALA A 28 -22.88 11.39 -11.35
CA ALA A 28 -21.79 10.44 -11.32
C ALA A 28 -21.44 10.23 -9.84
N SER A 29 -21.88 9.10 -9.27
CA SER A 29 -21.24 8.55 -8.10
C SER A 29 -19.77 8.35 -8.47
N GLY A 30 -18.88 9.01 -7.72
CA GLY A 30 -17.46 8.77 -7.84
C GLY A 30 -17.20 7.27 -7.75
N ASP A 31 -16.35 6.79 -8.65
CA ASP A 31 -15.82 5.44 -8.61
C ASP A 31 -15.01 5.34 -7.31
N GLU A 32 -15.65 4.90 -6.22
CA GLU A 32 -14.95 4.32 -5.08
C GLU A 32 -14.24 3.10 -5.64
N THR A 33 -12.99 3.28 -6.08
CA THR A 33 -12.09 2.18 -6.36
C THR A 33 -12.08 1.31 -5.11
N ALA A 34 -12.79 0.19 -5.17
CA ALA A 34 -12.79 -0.82 -4.13
C ALA A 34 -11.36 -1.36 -4.04
N THR A 35 -10.59 -0.76 -3.14
CA THR A 35 -9.18 -1.05 -2.97
C THR A 35 -9.06 -2.48 -2.45
N THR A 36 -8.80 -3.41 -3.35
CA THR A 36 -8.74 -4.83 -3.03
C THR A 36 -7.37 -5.14 -2.45
N THR A 37 -7.36 -5.66 -1.23
CA THR A 37 -6.19 -6.22 -0.57
C THR A 37 -5.52 -7.30 -1.41
N GLU A 38 -4.25 -7.10 -1.76
CA GLU A 38 -3.45 -8.08 -2.52
C GLU A 38 -2.85 -9.12 -1.58
N LYS A 39 -2.77 -10.39 -2.02
CA LYS A 39 -2.09 -11.47 -1.30
C LYS A 39 -0.76 -11.82 -1.95
N ILE A 40 0.30 -11.84 -1.16
CA ILE A 40 1.66 -12.22 -1.60
C ILE A 40 2.02 -13.57 -0.98
N ASP A 41 2.35 -14.54 -1.83
CA ASP A 41 2.92 -15.81 -1.38
C ASP A 41 4.34 -15.57 -0.85
N VAL A 42 4.60 -16.07 0.35
CA VAL A 42 5.93 -16.11 0.95
C VAL A 42 6.37 -17.55 0.98
N PHE A 43 7.25 -17.90 0.04
CA PHE A 43 7.94 -19.18 -0.01
C PHE A 43 7.05 -20.43 -0.16
N GLY A 44 5.78 -20.28 -0.54
CA GLY A 44 4.78 -21.36 -0.58
C GLY A 44 4.25 -21.78 0.79
N ALA A 45 4.64 -21.10 1.87
CA ALA A 45 4.38 -21.52 3.25
C ALA A 45 3.74 -20.43 4.13
N GLY A 46 3.62 -19.21 3.60
CA GLY A 46 3.02 -18.08 4.29
C GLY A 46 2.40 -17.10 3.30
N THR A 47 1.54 -16.22 3.78
CA THR A 47 0.85 -15.23 2.93
C THR A 47 0.86 -13.85 3.56
N LEU A 48 1.33 -12.83 2.84
CA LEU A 48 1.15 -11.44 3.27
C LEU A 48 -0.11 -10.86 2.66
N VAL A 49 -0.97 -10.33 3.52
CA VAL A 49 -2.19 -9.61 3.19
C VAL A 49 -1.85 -8.12 3.15
N VAL A 50 -1.65 -7.58 1.94
CA VAL A 50 -1.17 -6.21 1.74
C VAL A 50 -2.29 -5.21 2.01
N PRO A 51 -2.06 -4.19 2.85
CA PRO A 51 -3.06 -3.18 3.13
C PRO A 51 -3.55 -2.55 1.84
N ALA A 52 -4.85 -2.34 1.73
CA ALA A 52 -5.46 -1.85 0.51
C ALA A 52 -4.86 -0.49 0.11
N GLU A 53 -4.61 0.37 1.09
CA GLU A 53 -3.98 1.67 0.93
C GLU A 53 -2.57 1.64 0.31
N PHE A 54 -1.90 0.49 0.26
CA PHE A 54 -0.58 0.36 -0.36
C PHE A 54 -0.72 0.14 -1.86
N LYS A 55 -0.34 1.17 -2.63
CA LYS A 55 -0.43 1.14 -4.10
C LYS A 55 0.77 0.40 -4.69
N ARG A 56 0.54 -0.51 -5.63
CA ARG A 56 1.62 -1.22 -6.32
C ARG A 56 2.54 -0.23 -7.04
N ALA A 57 3.85 -0.46 -6.94
CA ALA A 57 4.88 0.31 -7.62
C ALA A 57 5.79 -0.62 -8.44
N PRO A 58 6.43 -0.12 -9.51
CA PRO A 58 7.43 -0.90 -10.25
C PRO A 58 8.64 -1.20 -9.35
N LYS A 59 9.17 -2.42 -9.44
CA LYS A 59 10.37 -2.82 -8.70
C LYS A 59 11.59 -2.00 -9.15
N ALA A 60 12.36 -1.48 -8.20
CA ALA A 60 13.57 -0.72 -8.50
C ALA A 60 14.73 -1.58 -9.05
N ASN A 61 14.73 -2.89 -8.77
CA ASN A 61 15.70 -3.86 -9.30
C ASN A 61 15.15 -5.29 -9.19
N ASN A 62 15.87 -6.26 -9.76
CA ASN A 62 15.43 -7.66 -9.81
C ASN A 62 15.54 -8.44 -8.50
N ILE A 63 16.17 -7.89 -7.46
CA ILE A 63 16.22 -8.54 -6.14
C ILE A 63 14.90 -8.30 -5.39
N ILE A 64 14.20 -7.20 -5.70
CA ILE A 64 12.88 -6.90 -5.15
C ILE A 64 11.83 -7.71 -5.91
N GLU A 65 11.09 -8.56 -5.18
CA GLU A 65 9.98 -9.32 -5.74
C GLU A 65 8.72 -8.47 -5.84
N HIS A 66 8.42 -7.71 -4.78
CA HIS A 66 7.27 -6.84 -4.72
C HIS A 66 7.64 -5.46 -4.21
N GLU A 67 7.07 -4.44 -4.85
CA GLU A 67 7.21 -3.05 -4.43
C GLU A 67 5.84 -2.38 -4.39
N PHE A 68 5.63 -1.60 -3.33
CA PHE A 68 4.44 -0.79 -3.12
C PHE A 68 4.83 0.58 -2.58
N GLN A 69 3.85 1.47 -2.57
CA GLN A 69 3.94 2.83 -2.08
C GLN A 69 2.85 3.03 -1.02
N ALA A 70 3.27 3.41 0.19
CA ALA A 70 2.39 3.87 1.25
C ALA A 70 2.37 5.40 1.25
N SER A 71 1.23 6.03 1.52
CA SER A 71 1.09 7.48 1.60
C SER A 71 0.62 7.94 2.98
N ALA A 72 0.89 9.21 3.29
CA ALA A 72 0.17 9.93 4.34
C ALA A 72 -0.75 10.94 3.66
N GLY A 73 -2.03 10.59 3.53
CA GLY A 73 -3.02 11.39 2.80
C GLY A 73 -3.24 10.94 1.35
N GLU A 74 -4.04 11.73 0.65
CA GLU A 74 -4.51 11.47 -0.72
C GLU A 74 -3.97 12.52 -1.70
N GLY A 75 -4.04 12.21 -3.00
CA GLY A 75 -3.57 13.08 -4.07
C GLY A 75 -2.10 12.92 -4.43
N GLU A 76 -1.67 13.62 -5.48
CA GLU A 76 -0.32 13.54 -6.04
C GLU A 76 0.75 14.17 -5.13
N ASP A 77 0.35 15.13 -4.30
CA ASP A 77 1.24 15.85 -3.37
C ASP A 77 1.46 15.10 -2.04
N ALA A 78 0.79 13.96 -1.84
CA ALA A 78 0.93 13.18 -0.62
C ALA A 78 2.37 12.67 -0.46
N GLN A 79 2.94 12.87 0.72
CA GLN A 79 4.23 12.27 1.05
C GLN A 79 4.09 10.75 1.03
N THR A 80 5.10 10.07 0.49
CA THR A 80 5.06 8.63 0.32
C THR A 80 6.32 7.92 0.81
N ALA A 81 6.15 6.65 1.17
CA ALA A 81 7.19 5.73 1.58
C ALA A 81 7.17 4.49 0.69
N ARG A 82 8.35 3.97 0.40
CA ARG A 82 8.52 2.74 -0.39
C ARG A 82 8.39 1.53 0.50
N VAL A 83 7.59 0.55 0.10
CA VAL A 83 7.45 -0.76 0.74
C VAL A 83 8.05 -1.79 -0.19
N THR A 84 9.10 -2.48 0.26
CA THR A 84 9.81 -3.50 -0.55
C THR A 84 9.72 -4.86 0.12
N MET A 85 9.56 -5.91 -0.68
CA MET A 85 9.47 -7.29 -0.23
C MET A 85 10.40 -8.18 -1.05
N MET A 86 11.20 -9.01 -0.39
CA MET A 86 12.18 -9.88 -1.05
C MET A 86 12.72 -10.99 -0.14
N PRO A 87 13.20 -12.10 -0.72
CA PRO A 87 13.97 -13.12 -0.01
C PRO A 87 15.29 -12.56 0.53
N ALA A 88 15.76 -13.17 1.60
CA ALA A 88 16.91 -12.71 2.34
C ALA A 88 17.78 -13.82 2.91
N SER A 89 19.00 -13.43 3.25
CA SER A 89 20.00 -14.26 3.93
C SER A 89 20.81 -13.41 4.91
N GLY A 90 21.77 -14.02 5.62
CA GLY A 90 22.70 -13.29 6.50
C GLY A 90 22.27 -13.16 7.97
N GLY A 91 21.13 -13.73 8.35
CA GLY A 91 20.70 -13.84 9.75
C GLY A 91 20.02 -12.58 10.30
N VAL A 92 19.08 -12.77 11.23
CA VAL A 92 18.20 -11.71 11.73
C VAL A 92 19.00 -10.56 12.37
N LYS A 93 19.88 -10.86 13.33
CA LYS A 93 20.63 -9.84 14.08
C LYS A 93 21.52 -8.99 13.19
N ALA A 94 22.35 -9.60 12.34
CA ALA A 94 23.27 -8.88 11.47
C ALA A 94 22.54 -7.96 10.49
N ASN A 95 21.36 -8.38 10.02
CA ASN A 95 20.54 -7.56 9.13
C ASN A 95 19.89 -6.37 9.83
N ILE A 96 19.35 -6.57 11.04
CA ILE A 96 18.78 -5.48 11.85
C ILE A 96 19.87 -4.46 12.21
N ASP A 97 21.03 -4.93 12.67
CA ASP A 97 22.18 -4.07 12.98
C ASP A 97 22.61 -3.24 11.76
N ARG A 98 22.65 -3.88 10.58
CA ARG A 98 22.95 -3.22 9.31
C ARG A 98 21.91 -2.15 8.96
N TRP A 99 20.62 -2.42 9.14
CA TRP A 99 19.57 -1.45 8.85
C TRP A 99 19.61 -0.26 9.81
N ILE A 100 19.79 -0.50 11.11
CA ILE A 100 19.96 0.57 12.11
C ILE A 100 21.19 1.41 11.76
N GLY A 101 22.28 0.77 11.33
CA GLY A 101 23.50 1.45 10.90
C GLY A 101 23.35 2.33 9.65
N GLN A 102 22.25 2.24 8.90
CA GLN A 102 21.93 3.18 7.82
C GLN A 102 21.37 4.51 8.34
N PHE A 103 21.10 4.60 9.64
CA PHE A 103 20.59 5.80 10.29
C PHE A 103 21.62 6.41 11.24
N SER A 104 21.74 7.73 11.17
CA SER A 104 22.61 8.54 12.03
C SER A 104 21.89 9.81 12.48
N GLY A 105 22.59 10.69 13.18
CA GLY A 105 22.05 11.98 13.63
C GLY A 105 21.67 11.98 15.12
N PRO A 106 21.58 13.18 15.73
CA PRO A 106 21.26 13.35 17.15
C PRO A 106 19.81 12.98 17.48
N ASP A 107 18.94 13.01 16.49
CA ASP A 107 17.52 12.66 16.54
C ASP A 107 17.26 11.16 16.34
N ARG A 108 18.31 10.35 16.11
CA ARG A 108 18.17 8.93 15.82
C ARG A 108 17.50 8.19 16.98
N LYS A 109 16.38 7.54 16.70
CA LYS A 109 15.65 6.70 17.66
C LYS A 109 15.46 5.31 17.09
N THR A 110 15.57 4.30 17.94
CA THR A 110 15.33 2.90 17.57
C THR A 110 14.31 2.30 18.54
N VAL A 111 13.33 1.59 17.99
CA VAL A 111 12.35 0.81 18.74
C VAL A 111 12.43 -0.64 18.27
N GLY A 112 12.70 -1.54 19.22
CA GLY A 112 12.96 -2.96 18.95
C GLY A 112 14.46 -3.29 18.84
N PRO A 113 14.81 -4.47 18.29
CA PRO A 113 13.90 -5.40 17.63
C PRO A 113 12.92 -6.09 18.59
N LYS A 114 11.71 -6.36 18.11
CA LYS A 114 10.70 -7.17 18.80
C LYS A 114 10.40 -8.40 17.96
N GLU A 115 10.43 -9.56 18.59
CA GLU A 115 9.97 -10.81 17.98
C GLU A 115 8.53 -11.09 18.38
N THR A 116 7.73 -11.56 17.42
CA THR A 116 6.38 -12.07 17.62
C THR A 116 6.20 -13.33 16.79
N GLN A 117 5.39 -14.27 17.27
CA GLN A 117 5.02 -15.47 16.51
C GLN A 117 3.72 -15.20 15.73
N SER A 118 3.65 -15.68 14.50
CA SER A 118 2.42 -15.74 13.70
C SER A 118 2.34 -17.11 13.03
N GLY A 119 1.40 -17.95 13.46
CA GLY A 119 1.45 -19.38 13.14
C GLY A 119 2.80 -19.97 13.57
N GLY A 120 3.49 -20.64 12.66
CA GLY A 120 4.86 -21.13 12.87
C GLY A 120 5.98 -20.13 12.51
N TRP A 121 5.64 -18.93 12.05
CA TRP A 121 6.63 -17.93 11.61
C TRP A 121 7.10 -17.05 12.75
N ALA A 122 8.41 -16.84 12.84
CA ALA A 122 8.97 -15.80 13.70
C ALA A 122 9.06 -14.48 12.92
N VAL A 123 8.43 -13.43 13.45
CA VAL A 123 8.36 -12.11 12.83
C VAL A 123 9.16 -11.13 13.69
N HIS A 124 10.32 -10.70 13.20
CA HIS A 124 11.16 -9.71 13.88
C HIS A 124 10.90 -8.33 13.30
N THR A 125 10.44 -7.39 14.12
CA THR A 125 10.16 -6.01 13.70
C THR A 125 11.13 -5.02 14.35
N VAL A 126 11.58 -4.04 13.58
CA VAL A 126 12.39 -2.91 14.07
C VAL A 126 11.90 -1.62 13.43
N GLN A 127 11.88 -0.55 14.20
CA GLN A 127 11.68 0.80 13.68
C GLN A 127 12.88 1.67 14.04
N VAL A 128 13.34 2.45 13.09
CA VAL A 128 14.43 3.42 13.29
C VAL A 128 14.09 4.72 12.56
N SER A 129 14.28 5.86 13.22
CA SER A 129 14.20 7.19 12.62
C SER A 129 15.54 7.91 12.73
N GLY A 130 15.74 8.93 11.90
CA GLY A 130 16.93 9.78 11.87
C GLY A 130 17.37 10.10 10.44
N GLN A 131 18.64 10.48 10.29
CA GLN A 131 19.23 10.75 8.98
C GLN A 131 19.51 9.44 8.24
N TYR A 132 18.75 9.16 7.19
CA TYR A 132 18.87 7.94 6.41
C TYR A 132 19.93 8.07 5.31
N ALA A 133 20.92 7.19 5.32
CA ALA A 133 22.00 7.16 4.36
C ALA A 133 21.68 6.20 3.19
N THR A 134 21.61 6.77 1.98
CA THR A 134 21.49 6.03 0.72
C THR A 134 22.75 6.19 -0.14
N ARG A 135 22.98 5.24 -1.05
CA ARG A 135 23.96 5.40 -2.13
C ARG A 135 23.22 5.78 -3.41
N MET A 136 23.65 6.86 -4.04
CA MET A 136 23.21 7.27 -5.37
C MET A 136 24.33 7.01 -6.38
N GLY A 137 24.00 6.27 -7.43
CA GLY A 137 24.97 5.75 -8.41
C GLY A 137 25.72 4.52 -7.90
N GLY A 138 26.11 3.64 -8.83
CA GLY A 138 26.73 2.34 -8.53
C GLY A 138 25.72 1.24 -8.15
N GLY A 139 26.08 -0.03 -8.42
CA GLY A 139 25.29 -1.19 -7.99
C GLY A 139 25.36 -1.43 -6.46
N PRO A 140 24.58 -2.38 -5.91
CA PRO A 140 24.51 -2.65 -4.46
C PRO A 140 25.86 -2.95 -3.77
N PHE A 141 26.87 -3.32 -4.58
CA PHE A 141 28.23 -3.65 -4.16
C PHE A 141 29.31 -2.76 -4.80
N ALA A 142 28.93 -1.75 -5.59
CA ALA A 142 29.87 -0.81 -6.20
C ALA A 142 29.84 0.53 -5.47
N GLY A 143 30.96 1.26 -5.52
CA GLY A 143 31.05 2.62 -4.97
C GLY A 143 29.99 3.56 -5.56
N GLY A 144 29.59 4.57 -4.77
CA GLY A 144 28.56 5.54 -5.11
C GLY A 144 28.57 6.72 -4.13
N ARG A 145 27.91 7.83 -4.48
CA ARG A 145 27.83 9.02 -3.60
C ARG A 145 26.86 8.72 -2.46
N MET A 146 27.30 8.94 -1.23
CA MET A 146 26.40 8.90 -0.08
C MET A 146 25.48 10.13 -0.08
N VAL A 147 24.17 9.89 -0.03
CA VAL A 147 23.14 10.93 0.13
C VAL A 147 22.40 10.68 1.43
N ARG A 148 22.27 11.73 2.25
CA ARG A 148 21.55 11.70 3.53
C ARG A 148 20.18 12.33 3.37
N HIS A 149 19.17 11.64 3.87
CA HIS A 149 17.79 12.12 3.94
C HIS A 149 17.44 12.42 5.39
N GLU A 150 17.13 13.67 5.70
CA GLU A 150 16.70 14.08 7.03
C GLU A 150 15.20 13.79 7.24
N GLY A 151 14.78 13.60 8.50
CA GLY A 151 13.37 13.35 8.84
C GLY A 151 12.82 12.04 8.26
N TYR A 152 13.68 11.06 8.00
CA TYR A 152 13.30 9.75 7.49
C TYR A 152 13.14 8.75 8.63
N ALA A 153 12.34 7.72 8.36
CA ALA A 153 12.28 6.53 9.19
C ALA A 153 12.18 5.27 8.32
N MET A 154 12.48 4.14 8.95
CA MET A 154 12.26 2.81 8.42
C MET A 154 11.51 1.99 9.43
N MET A 155 10.51 1.26 8.94
CA MET A 155 9.94 0.10 9.62
C MET A 155 10.31 -1.15 8.84
N GLY A 156 11.06 -2.06 9.47
CA GLY A 156 11.52 -3.30 8.87
C GLY A 156 10.96 -4.52 9.58
N ALA A 157 10.68 -5.56 8.82
CA ALA A 157 10.38 -6.89 9.31
C ALA A 157 11.28 -7.93 8.65
N ILE A 158 11.71 -8.92 9.44
CA ILE A 158 12.32 -10.15 8.95
C ILE A 158 11.37 -11.28 9.36
N LEU A 159 10.80 -11.95 8.35
CA LEU A 159 9.93 -13.11 8.53
C LEU A 159 10.81 -14.34 8.38
N VAL A 160 10.90 -15.14 9.43
CA VAL A 160 11.66 -16.39 9.44
C VAL A 160 10.66 -17.51 9.29
N GLU A 161 10.81 -18.26 8.20
CA GLU A 161 9.99 -19.44 7.94
C GLU A 161 10.13 -20.44 9.11
N PRO A 162 9.02 -21.10 9.52
CA PRO A 162 9.07 -22.21 10.47
C PRO A 162 10.12 -23.24 10.07
N GLU A 163 10.64 -23.95 11.05
CA GLU A 163 11.51 -25.09 10.80
C GLU A 163 10.72 -26.17 10.05
N GLY A 164 11.28 -26.66 8.93
CA GLY A 164 10.67 -27.64 8.04
C GLY A 164 11.74 -28.37 7.23
N ASP A 165 11.37 -29.07 6.15
CA ASP A 165 12.30 -29.93 5.37
C ASP A 165 13.42 -29.17 4.65
N SER A 166 13.34 -27.83 4.60
CA SER A 166 14.40 -26.99 4.03
C SER A 166 15.61 -26.93 4.98
N PRO A 167 16.84 -27.27 4.54
CA PRO A 167 18.04 -27.28 5.38
C PRO A 167 18.49 -25.88 5.86
N ARG A 168 17.80 -24.82 5.45
CA ARG A 168 18.01 -23.45 5.92
C ARG A 168 16.66 -22.78 6.16
N ARG A 169 16.47 -22.22 7.35
CA ARG A 169 15.34 -21.33 7.64
C ARG A 169 15.41 -20.11 6.72
N ARG A 170 14.50 -20.05 5.76
CA ARG A 170 14.43 -18.96 4.79
C ARG A 170 13.97 -17.69 5.49
N GLN A 171 14.49 -16.56 5.05
CA GLN A 171 14.15 -15.25 5.61
C GLN A 171 13.54 -14.40 4.51
N TYR A 172 12.47 -13.68 4.84
CA TYR A 172 11.83 -12.74 3.94
C TYR A 172 11.87 -11.35 4.55
N PHE A 173 12.34 -10.38 3.80
CA PHE A 173 12.37 -8.99 4.23
C PHE A 173 11.13 -8.26 3.75
N VAL A 174 10.58 -7.47 4.65
CA VAL A 174 9.59 -6.45 4.32
C VAL A 174 10.10 -5.14 4.91
N LYS A 175 10.28 -4.11 4.09
CA LYS A 175 10.80 -2.81 4.55
C LYS A 175 9.94 -1.68 4.01
N MET A 176 9.42 -0.84 4.91
CA MET A 176 8.80 0.44 4.59
C MET A 176 9.75 1.57 4.97
N ILE A 177 10.13 2.42 4.02
CA ILE A 177 11.12 3.49 4.22
C ILE A 177 10.73 4.78 3.49
N GLY A 178 10.82 5.91 4.20
CA GLY A 178 10.40 7.22 3.69
C GLY A 178 10.34 8.26 4.81
N PRO A 179 9.63 9.38 4.59
CA PRO A 179 9.41 10.41 5.61
C PRO A 179 8.79 9.83 6.89
N GLU A 180 9.27 10.28 8.05
CA GLU A 180 8.85 9.74 9.36
C GLU A 180 7.34 9.83 9.58
N ALA A 181 6.70 10.89 9.09
CA ALA A 181 5.25 11.06 9.16
C ALA A 181 4.49 9.93 8.45
N VAL A 182 4.97 9.50 7.27
CA VAL A 182 4.37 8.40 6.50
C VAL A 182 4.57 7.07 7.21
N ILE A 183 5.76 6.83 7.76
CA ILE A 183 6.03 5.62 8.53
C ILE A 183 5.13 5.54 9.76
N LYS A 184 4.96 6.65 10.47
CA LYS A 184 4.09 6.72 11.64
C LYS A 184 2.64 6.42 11.28
N ALA A 185 2.12 7.05 10.23
CA ALA A 185 0.74 6.88 9.76
C ALA A 185 0.42 5.43 9.36
N ASN A 186 1.41 4.71 8.80
CA ASN A 186 1.22 3.36 8.26
C ASN A 186 1.76 2.23 9.16
N SER A 187 2.28 2.55 10.34
CA SER A 187 2.98 1.57 11.20
C SER A 187 2.10 0.42 11.67
N GLU A 188 0.81 0.67 11.91
CA GLU A 188 -0.13 -0.36 12.32
C GLU A 188 -0.54 -1.26 11.15
N SER A 189 -0.87 -0.69 9.99
CA SER A 189 -1.16 -1.45 8.77
C SER A 189 0.02 -2.32 8.37
N PHE A 190 1.25 -1.80 8.48
CA PHE A 190 2.47 -2.58 8.25
C PHE A 190 2.60 -3.76 9.23
N LYS A 191 2.39 -3.56 10.54
CA LYS A 191 2.43 -4.64 11.54
C LYS A 191 1.39 -5.72 11.25
N LYS A 192 0.17 -5.32 10.89
CA LYS A 192 -0.90 -6.25 10.53
C LYS A 192 -0.51 -7.08 9.31
N MET A 193 0.00 -6.43 8.27
CA MET A 193 0.50 -7.10 7.06
C MET A 193 1.56 -8.15 7.39
N VAL A 194 2.64 -7.79 8.10
CA VAL A 194 3.73 -8.74 8.37
C VAL A 194 3.33 -9.87 9.33
N THR A 195 2.33 -9.62 10.17
CA THR A 195 1.77 -10.65 11.07
C THR A 195 0.80 -11.57 10.32
N SER A 196 0.29 -11.21 9.15
CA SER A 196 -0.58 -12.12 8.37
C SER A 196 0.13 -13.34 7.79
N VAL A 197 1.48 -13.36 7.80
CA VAL A 197 2.30 -14.41 7.17
C VAL A 197 1.92 -15.84 7.58
N GLY A 198 1.53 -16.06 8.83
CA GLY A 198 1.14 -17.37 9.35
C GLY A 198 -0.33 -17.49 9.74
N GLN A 199 -1.19 -16.64 9.20
CA GLN A 199 -2.65 -16.69 9.38
C GLN A 199 -3.33 -17.60 8.37
#